data_AF-A0AAX2ADE3-F1
#
_entry.id   AF-A0AAX2ADE3-F1
#
_cell.length_a   1.000
_cell.length_b   1.000
_cell.length_c   1.000
_cell.angle_alpha   90.00
_cell.angle_beta   90.00
_cell.angle_gamma   90.00
#
_symmetry.space_group_name_H-M   'P 1'
#
loop_
_entity.id
_entity.type
_entity.pdbx_description
1 polymer ?
#
loop_
_entity_poly.entity_id
_entity_poly.type
_entity_poly.pdbx_seq_one_letter_code
_entity_poly.pdbx_strand_id
1 'polypeptide(L)'
;METWQNIYSTFDPVAFNLGDIAVHWYGIMYALALLSAIIVAKWFIKYDKIPIKEEVFDSYIWWAEIGVILGARLGYILFYDTHTMYYLTHPWQIFNPFIDGVYAGISGMSYHGAVIGFIIASYLFCKKNKVSFYFLADIAVIGVSAGYVFGRIGNFFNQELIGRATDVPWGIYVGNTLRHPSQLYEAVLEGILIFVILVAIRKHKTFVGQLALLYGILYSIARIIAEIFRQPDIQLGFIYSNWLTMGMLQSSFFAILCIVLYIITKRKAAIS
;
A
#
# COMPACT_ATOMS: atom_id res chain seq x y z
N MET A 1 19.99 13.48 20.02
CA MET A 1 20.18 13.26 18.57
C MET A 1 20.87 11.94 18.29
N GLU A 2 21.91 11.56 19.06
CA GLU A 2 22.63 10.29 18.86
C GLU A 2 21.73 9.04 18.87
N THR A 3 20.76 8.92 19.79
CA THR A 3 19.86 7.75 19.84
C THR A 3 18.96 7.64 18.61
N TRP A 4 18.45 8.77 18.10
CA TRP A 4 17.61 8.80 16.90
C TRP A 4 18.42 8.41 15.66
N GLN A 5 19.58 9.05 15.48
CA GLN A 5 20.43 8.80 14.33
C GLN A 5 20.90 7.35 14.31
N ASN A 6 21.11 6.71 15.46
CA ASN A 6 21.56 5.33 15.57
C ASN A 6 20.44 4.32 15.84
N ILE A 7 19.17 4.67 15.60
CA ILE A 7 18.01 3.83 15.95
C ILE A 7 18.14 2.38 15.48
N TYR A 8 18.61 2.13 14.25
CA TYR A 8 18.77 0.79 13.69
C TYR A 8 19.88 -0.04 14.32
N SER A 9 20.84 0.57 15.02
CA SER A 9 21.85 -0.18 15.79
C SER A 9 21.30 -0.75 17.11
N THR A 10 20.18 -0.17 17.59
CA THR A 10 19.59 -0.50 18.89
C THR A 10 18.20 -1.15 18.78
N PHE A 11 17.54 -0.99 17.64
CA PHE A 11 16.17 -1.45 17.44
C PHE A 11 16.15 -2.88 16.89
N ASP A 12 15.46 -3.77 17.60
CA ASP A 12 15.20 -5.14 17.16
C ASP A 12 13.94 -5.18 16.27
N PRO A 13 14.02 -5.63 15.01
CA PRO A 13 12.86 -5.85 14.15
C PRO A 13 11.89 -6.92 14.68
N VAL A 14 12.36 -7.83 15.52
CA VAL A 14 11.53 -8.83 16.20
C VAL A 14 10.84 -8.17 17.39
N ALA A 15 9.50 -8.16 17.38
CA ALA A 15 8.72 -7.61 18.48
C ALA A 15 8.71 -8.54 19.69
N PHE A 16 8.49 -9.83 19.45
CA PHE A 16 8.55 -10.90 20.46
C PHE A 16 8.58 -12.28 19.79
N ASN A 17 8.96 -13.31 20.56
CA ASN A 17 8.93 -14.70 20.11
C ASN A 17 7.73 -15.44 20.74
N LEU A 18 7.00 -16.19 19.92
CA LEU A 18 5.97 -17.14 20.34
C LEU A 18 6.54 -18.56 20.22
N GLY A 19 7.25 -19.02 21.25
CA GLY A 19 8.06 -20.22 21.15
C GLY A 19 9.14 -20.02 20.07
N ASP A 20 9.14 -20.88 19.06
CA ASP A 20 10.11 -20.83 17.95
C ASP A 20 9.71 -19.87 16.82
N ILE A 21 8.55 -19.20 16.91
CA ILE A 21 8.06 -18.29 15.87
C ILE A 21 8.35 -16.84 16.25
N ALA A 22 9.21 -16.18 15.48
CA ALA A 22 9.51 -14.76 15.64
C ALA A 22 8.40 -13.87 15.05
N VAL A 23 7.74 -13.08 15.89
CA VAL A 23 6.74 -12.08 15.48
C VAL A 23 7.44 -10.75 15.24
N HIS A 24 7.43 -10.29 14.00
CA HIS A 24 8.12 -9.06 13.59
C HIS A 24 7.19 -7.85 13.70
N TRP A 25 7.76 -6.69 14.06
CA TRP A 25 7.04 -5.40 14.04
C TRP A 25 6.42 -5.12 12.68
N TYR A 26 7.09 -5.54 11.60
CA TYR A 26 6.58 -5.44 10.24
C TYR A 26 5.19 -6.08 10.08
N GLY A 27 5.02 -7.32 10.52
CA GLY A 27 3.73 -8.03 10.45
C GLY A 27 2.66 -7.37 11.31
N ILE A 28 3.03 -6.90 12.51
CA ILE A 28 2.11 -6.15 13.40
C ILE A 28 1.64 -4.87 12.72
N MET A 29 2.54 -4.13 12.08
CA MET A 29 2.20 -2.90 11.36
C MET A 29 1.28 -3.16 10.17
N TYR A 30 1.45 -4.27 9.43
CA TYR A 30 0.49 -4.66 8.39
C TYR A 30 -0.90 -4.98 8.94
N ALA A 31 -0.98 -5.67 10.09
CA ALA A 31 -2.25 -5.93 10.76
C ALA A 31 -2.91 -4.61 11.20
N LEU A 32 -2.14 -3.66 11.75
CA LEU A 32 -2.63 -2.34 12.10
C LEU A 32 -3.05 -1.51 10.88
N ALA A 33 -2.35 -1.62 9.76
CA ALA A 33 -2.73 -0.99 8.50
C ALA A 33 -4.12 -1.45 8.05
N LEU A 34 -4.36 -2.77 8.06
CA LEU A 34 -5.65 -3.35 7.72
C LEU A 34 -6.76 -2.94 8.70
N LEU A 35 -6.50 -3.09 10.00
CA LEU A 35 -7.48 -2.76 11.04
C LEU A 35 -7.84 -1.29 11.02
N SER A 36 -6.86 -0.39 10.88
CA SER A 36 -7.12 1.05 10.79
C SER A 36 -7.92 1.39 9.54
N ALA A 37 -7.61 0.81 8.38
CA ALA A 37 -8.37 1.02 7.16
C ALA A 37 -9.84 0.60 7.31
N ILE A 38 -10.09 -0.57 7.91
CA ILE A 38 -11.44 -1.08 8.17
C ILE A 38 -12.17 -0.19 9.18
N ILE A 39 -11.56 0.10 10.32
CA ILE A 39 -12.18 0.87 11.40
C ILE A 39 -12.55 2.26 10.91
N VAL A 40 -11.63 2.94 10.22
CA VAL A 40 -11.85 4.28 9.68
C VAL A 40 -12.95 4.27 8.63
N ALA A 41 -12.93 3.32 7.69
CA ALA A 41 -13.97 3.21 6.68
C ALA A 41 -15.35 2.94 7.30
N LYS A 42 -15.46 2.00 8.24
CA LYS A 42 -16.72 1.70 8.96
C LYS A 42 -17.19 2.89 9.79
N TRP A 43 -16.26 3.62 10.42
CA TRP A 43 -16.58 4.85 11.15
C TRP A 43 -17.23 5.88 10.23
N PHE A 44 -16.66 6.15 9.06
CA PHE A 44 -17.25 7.09 8.09
C PHE A 44 -18.55 6.57 7.47
N ILE A 45 -18.69 5.27 7.21
CA ILE A 45 -19.96 4.68 6.75
C ILE A 45 -21.08 5.04 7.73
N LYS A 46 -20.84 4.82 9.03
CA LYS A 46 -21.82 5.12 10.09
C LYS A 46 -22.02 6.62 10.29
N TYR A 47 -20.93 7.37 10.40
CA TYR A 47 -20.96 8.80 10.75
C TYR A 47 -21.59 9.65 9.64
N ASP A 48 -21.24 9.40 8.38
CA ASP A 48 -21.77 10.13 7.23
C ASP A 48 -23.03 9.47 6.64
N LYS A 49 -23.54 8.39 7.27
CA LYS A 49 -24.73 7.64 6.85
C LYS A 49 -24.66 7.20 5.39
N ILE A 50 -23.50 6.70 4.98
CA ILE A 50 -23.25 6.23 3.62
C ILE A 50 -24.24 5.09 3.32
N PRO A 51 -24.94 5.09 2.16
CA PRO A 51 -26.00 4.13 1.87
C PRO A 51 -25.46 2.75 1.45
N ILE A 52 -24.80 2.07 2.39
CA ILE A 52 -24.29 0.71 2.24
C ILE A 52 -24.61 -0.09 3.51
N LYS A 53 -25.08 -1.32 3.34
CA LYS A 53 -25.27 -2.24 4.48
C LYS A 53 -23.90 -2.68 5.00
N GLU A 54 -23.74 -2.69 6.31
CA GLU A 54 -22.49 -3.10 6.97
C GLU A 54 -22.05 -4.50 6.52
N GLU A 55 -22.97 -5.46 6.43
CA GLU A 55 -22.72 -6.82 5.93
C GLU A 55 -22.13 -6.86 4.52
N VAL A 56 -22.58 -5.96 3.64
CA VAL A 56 -22.07 -5.87 2.26
C VAL A 56 -20.65 -5.32 2.27
N PHE A 57 -20.37 -4.32 3.11
CA PHE A 57 -19.03 -3.77 3.24
C PHE A 57 -18.05 -4.77 3.88
N ASP A 58 -18.47 -5.46 4.94
CA ASP A 58 -17.67 -6.50 5.59
C ASP A 58 -17.38 -7.66 4.62
N SER A 59 -18.37 -8.06 3.82
CA SER A 59 -18.15 -9.04 2.75
C SER A 59 -17.18 -8.52 1.67
N TYR A 60 -17.25 -7.25 1.31
CA TYR A 60 -16.31 -6.65 0.35
C TYR A 60 -14.86 -6.71 0.84
N ILE A 61 -14.61 -6.42 2.12
CA ILE A 61 -13.27 -6.51 2.71
C ILE A 61 -12.69 -7.90 2.53
N TRP A 62 -13.45 -8.96 2.84
CA TRP A 62 -12.98 -10.33 2.63
C TRP A 62 -12.65 -10.65 1.17
N TRP A 63 -13.48 -10.19 0.23
CA TRP A 63 -13.20 -10.37 -1.19
C TRP A 63 -11.92 -9.64 -1.61
N ALA A 64 -11.75 -8.39 -1.18
CA ALA A 64 -10.58 -7.59 -1.49
C ALA A 64 -9.29 -8.24 -0.94
N GLU A 65 -9.28 -8.63 0.34
CA GLU A 65 -8.12 -9.24 1.00
C GLU A 65 -7.75 -10.60 0.40
N ILE A 66 -8.74 -11.47 0.16
CA ILE A 66 -8.50 -12.75 -0.53
C ILE A 66 -7.94 -12.50 -1.93
N GLY A 67 -8.50 -11.55 -2.67
CA GLY A 67 -8.00 -11.14 -3.98
C GLY A 67 -6.54 -10.68 -3.93
N VAL A 68 -6.20 -9.82 -2.98
CA VAL A 68 -4.84 -9.32 -2.76
C VAL A 68 -3.88 -10.47 -2.45
N ILE A 69 -4.19 -11.33 -1.48
CA ILE A 69 -3.30 -12.42 -1.04
C ILE A 69 -3.09 -13.45 -2.15
N LEU A 70 -4.19 -13.92 -2.77
CA LEU A 70 -4.11 -14.89 -3.87
C LEU A 70 -3.39 -14.30 -5.08
N GLY A 71 -3.74 -13.07 -5.46
CA GLY A 71 -3.12 -12.37 -6.58
C GLY A 71 -1.63 -12.16 -6.34
N ALA A 72 -1.24 -11.71 -5.14
CA ALA A 72 0.16 -11.50 -4.79
C ALA A 72 0.96 -12.80 -4.89
N ARG A 73 0.43 -13.89 -4.34
CA ARG A 73 1.14 -15.17 -4.31
C ARG A 73 1.25 -15.80 -5.71
N LEU A 74 0.14 -15.86 -6.45
CA LEU A 74 0.14 -16.40 -7.80
C LEU A 74 0.96 -15.53 -8.75
N GLY A 75 0.88 -14.21 -8.63
CA GLY A 75 1.68 -13.29 -9.42
C GLY A 75 3.19 -13.46 -9.17
N TYR A 76 3.61 -13.75 -7.93
CA TYR A 76 5.00 -14.05 -7.64
C TYR A 76 5.45 -15.33 -8.36
N ILE A 77 4.69 -16.41 -8.22
CA ILE A 77 5.03 -17.72 -8.80
C ILE A 77 5.07 -17.68 -10.33
N LEU A 78 4.17 -16.93 -10.96
CA LEU A 78 4.05 -16.87 -12.42
C LEU A 78 5.08 -15.95 -13.07
N PHE A 79 5.50 -14.87 -12.40
CA PHE A 79 6.31 -13.83 -13.04
C PHE A 79 7.72 -13.67 -12.47
N TYR A 80 7.98 -14.19 -11.26
CA TYR A 80 9.24 -13.94 -10.55
C TYR A 80 9.94 -15.22 -10.08
N ASP A 81 9.20 -16.25 -9.68
CA ASP A 81 9.80 -17.52 -9.26
C ASP A 81 10.30 -18.34 -10.46
N THR A 82 11.55 -18.80 -10.42
CA THR A 82 12.16 -19.61 -11.49
C THR A 82 11.62 -21.05 -11.53
N HIS A 83 10.91 -21.49 -10.49
CA HIS A 83 10.39 -22.85 -10.35
C HIS A 83 8.87 -22.94 -10.61
N THR A 84 8.29 -22.07 -11.43
CA THR A 84 6.85 -22.08 -11.74
C THR A 84 6.32 -23.47 -12.09
N MET A 85 7.07 -24.28 -12.85
CA MET A 85 6.67 -25.64 -13.25
C MET A 85 6.50 -26.61 -12.06
N TYR A 86 7.28 -26.43 -11.01
CA TYR A 86 7.15 -27.21 -9.77
C TYR A 86 5.78 -26.97 -9.12
N TYR A 87 5.36 -25.70 -9.02
CA TYR A 87 4.06 -25.36 -8.44
C TYR A 87 2.88 -25.80 -9.29
N LEU A 88 3.02 -25.84 -10.63
CA LEU A 88 1.97 -26.34 -11.51
C LEU A 88 1.74 -27.85 -11.34
N THR A 89 2.79 -28.60 -11.02
CA THR A 89 2.71 -30.05 -10.75
C THR A 89 2.38 -30.37 -9.29
N HIS A 90 2.61 -29.42 -8.37
CA HIS A 90 2.37 -29.57 -6.92
C HIS A 90 1.62 -28.34 -6.37
N PRO A 91 0.35 -28.12 -6.75
CA PRO A 91 -0.37 -26.88 -6.44
C PRO A 91 -0.53 -26.59 -4.93
N TRP A 92 -0.48 -27.61 -4.07
CA TRP A 92 -0.48 -27.42 -2.62
C TRP A 92 0.76 -26.69 -2.10
N GLN A 93 1.88 -26.72 -2.85
CA GLN A 93 3.12 -26.02 -2.50
C GLN A 93 2.99 -24.50 -2.66
N ILE A 94 2.00 -24.01 -3.40
CA ILE A 94 1.75 -22.57 -3.58
C ILE A 94 1.60 -21.88 -2.23
N PHE A 95 0.91 -22.48 -1.27
CA PHE A 95 0.68 -21.90 0.05
C PHE A 95 1.39 -22.66 1.18
N ASN A 96 2.41 -23.46 0.85
CA ASN A 96 3.20 -24.15 1.87
C ASN A 96 4.09 -23.13 2.63
N PRO A 97 3.93 -22.98 3.96
CA PRO A 97 4.75 -22.06 4.76
C PRO A 97 6.05 -22.68 5.28
N PHE A 98 6.36 -23.92 4.90
CA PHE A 98 7.54 -24.64 5.35
C PHE A 98 8.60 -24.73 4.25
N ILE A 99 9.85 -24.43 4.60
CA ILE A 99 11.04 -24.61 3.78
C ILE A 99 11.94 -25.61 4.51
N ASP A 100 12.24 -26.74 3.86
CA ASP A 100 13.05 -27.84 4.44
C ASP A 100 12.56 -28.32 5.82
N GLY A 101 11.24 -28.29 6.05
CA GLY A 101 10.62 -28.70 7.31
C GLY A 101 10.62 -27.65 8.41
N VAL A 102 11.21 -26.47 8.18
CA VAL A 102 11.21 -25.34 9.10
C VAL A 102 10.12 -24.35 8.70
N TYR A 103 9.35 -23.86 9.68
CA TYR A 103 8.35 -22.82 9.43
C TYR A 103 9.04 -21.52 9.05
N ALA A 104 8.86 -21.10 7.80
CA ALA A 104 9.39 -19.84 7.28
C ALA A 104 8.27 -18.83 6.96
N GLY A 105 7.01 -19.25 7.05
CA GLY A 105 5.86 -18.48 6.59
C GLY A 105 5.74 -18.49 5.06
N ILE A 106 4.77 -17.73 4.54
CA ILE A 106 4.57 -17.61 3.09
C ILE A 106 5.45 -16.48 2.56
N SER A 107 6.59 -16.83 1.98
CA SER A 107 7.53 -15.89 1.34
C SER A 107 7.29 -15.78 -0.16
N GLY A 108 7.59 -14.64 -0.77
CA GLY A 108 7.47 -14.45 -2.22
C GLY A 108 6.07 -13.98 -2.61
N MET A 109 5.90 -12.65 -2.63
CA MET A 109 4.65 -11.95 -2.91
C MET A 109 4.90 -10.89 -3.98
N SER A 110 4.01 -10.80 -4.96
CA SER A 110 4.09 -9.84 -6.06
C SER A 110 3.14 -8.66 -5.82
N TYR A 111 3.67 -7.44 -5.83
CA TYR A 111 2.84 -6.23 -5.77
C TYR A 111 1.89 -6.14 -6.98
N HIS A 112 2.37 -6.38 -8.20
CA HIS A 112 1.53 -6.34 -9.40
C HIS A 112 0.45 -7.42 -9.36
N GLY A 113 0.80 -8.62 -8.88
CA GLY A 113 -0.14 -9.70 -8.64
C GLY A 113 -1.24 -9.30 -7.65
N ALA A 114 -0.86 -8.65 -6.54
CA ALA A 114 -1.78 -8.15 -5.53
C ALA A 114 -2.81 -7.17 -6.13
N VAL A 115 -2.34 -6.21 -6.93
CA VAL A 115 -3.19 -5.20 -7.58
C VAL A 115 -4.16 -5.86 -8.57
N ILE A 116 -3.70 -6.80 -9.39
CA ILE A 116 -4.55 -7.53 -10.34
C ILE A 116 -5.61 -8.34 -9.59
N GLY A 117 -5.21 -9.08 -8.55
CA GLY A 117 -6.10 -9.86 -7.72
C GLY A 117 -7.15 -9.00 -7.02
N PHE A 118 -6.76 -7.85 -6.47
CA PHE A 118 -7.67 -6.86 -5.89
C PHE A 118 -8.71 -6.35 -6.90
N ILE A 119 -8.27 -5.98 -8.11
CA ILE A 119 -9.16 -5.47 -9.16
C ILE A 119 -10.17 -6.54 -9.57
N ILE A 120 -9.72 -7.77 -9.81
CA ILE A 120 -10.59 -8.90 -10.19
C ILE A 120 -11.61 -9.18 -9.08
N ALA A 121 -11.16 -9.32 -7.84
CA ALA A 121 -12.05 -9.62 -6.71
C ALA A 121 -13.06 -8.49 -6.48
N SER A 122 -12.62 -7.24 -6.52
CA SER A 122 -13.50 -6.08 -6.39
C SER A 122 -14.52 -6.00 -7.52
N TYR A 123 -14.11 -6.25 -8.77
CA TYR A 123 -15.01 -6.27 -9.92
C TYR A 123 -16.07 -7.38 -9.79
N LEU A 124 -15.66 -8.60 -9.45
CA LEU A 124 -16.56 -9.73 -9.25
C LEU A 124 -17.54 -9.46 -8.10
N PHE A 125 -17.07 -8.88 -6.99
CA PHE A 125 -17.91 -8.50 -5.86
C PHE A 125 -18.95 -7.45 -6.27
N CYS A 126 -18.54 -6.39 -6.96
CA CYS A 126 -19.42 -5.32 -7.44
C CYS A 126 -20.51 -5.87 -8.36
N LYS A 127 -20.13 -6.75 -9.29
CA LYS A 127 -21.06 -7.40 -10.22
C LYS A 127 -22.07 -8.28 -9.48
N LYS A 128 -21.62 -9.08 -8.52
CA LYS A 128 -22.46 -9.98 -7.72
C LYS A 128 -23.47 -9.21 -6.86
N ASN A 129 -23.02 -8.14 -6.21
CA ASN A 129 -23.82 -7.39 -5.23
C ASN A 129 -24.54 -6.16 -5.82
N LYS A 130 -24.37 -5.90 -7.12
CA LYS A 130 -24.93 -4.73 -7.83
C LYS A 130 -24.55 -3.40 -7.16
N VAL A 131 -23.32 -3.31 -6.65
CA VAL A 131 -22.74 -2.10 -6.06
C VAL A 131 -21.74 -1.51 -7.04
N SER A 132 -21.67 -0.18 -7.13
CA SER A 132 -20.70 0.51 -7.98
C SER A 132 -19.28 0.33 -7.43
N PHE A 133 -18.34 -0.05 -8.32
CA PHE A 133 -16.92 -0.12 -7.98
C PHE A 133 -16.39 1.22 -7.50
N TYR A 134 -16.72 2.31 -8.18
CA TYR A 134 -16.29 3.66 -7.81
C TYR A 134 -16.86 4.12 -6.47
N PHE A 135 -18.06 3.63 -6.11
CA PHE A 135 -18.66 3.91 -4.80
C PHE A 135 -17.91 3.20 -3.67
N LEU A 136 -17.55 1.92 -3.84
CA LEU A 136 -16.72 1.21 -2.87
C LEU A 136 -15.31 1.80 -2.81
N ALA A 137 -14.74 2.18 -3.96
CA ALA A 137 -13.43 2.81 -4.03
C ALA A 137 -13.38 4.14 -3.26
N ASP A 138 -14.41 4.99 -3.37
CA ASP A 138 -14.51 6.24 -2.60
C ASP A 138 -14.44 6.00 -1.08
N ILE A 139 -15.05 4.92 -0.59
CA ILE A 139 -15.03 4.54 0.83
C ILE A 139 -13.65 3.97 1.18
N ALA A 140 -13.15 3.06 0.35
CA ALA A 140 -11.91 2.33 0.58
C ALA A 140 -10.71 3.28 0.66
N VAL A 141 -10.59 4.28 -0.21
CA VAL A 141 -9.41 5.17 -0.21
C VAL A 141 -9.28 6.03 1.05
N ILE A 142 -10.37 6.32 1.75
CA ILE A 142 -10.32 6.99 3.05
C ILE A 142 -9.71 6.05 4.10
N GLY A 143 -10.09 4.78 4.10
CA GLY A 143 -9.49 3.77 4.98
C GLY A 143 -8.03 3.51 4.61
N VAL A 144 -7.74 3.28 3.32
CA VAL A 144 -6.40 2.97 2.82
C VAL A 144 -5.41 4.10 3.14
N SER A 145 -5.78 5.36 2.97
CA SER A 145 -4.89 6.49 3.32
C SER A 145 -4.54 6.52 4.81
N ALA A 146 -5.47 6.16 5.70
CA ALA A 146 -5.17 6.00 7.13
C ALA A 146 -4.24 4.80 7.40
N GLY A 147 -4.52 3.66 6.76
CA GLY A 147 -3.71 2.44 6.91
C GLY A 147 -2.30 2.55 6.33
N TYR A 148 -2.12 3.39 5.29
CA TYR A 148 -0.85 3.57 4.59
C TYR A 148 0.30 3.97 5.51
N VAL A 149 -0.01 4.77 6.53
CA VAL A 149 0.94 5.22 7.56
C VAL A 149 1.62 4.03 8.24
N PHE A 150 0.84 3.03 8.65
CA PHE A 150 1.37 1.85 9.32
C PHE A 150 2.23 1.00 8.40
N GLY A 151 1.85 0.85 7.12
CA GLY A 151 2.69 0.16 6.14
C GLY A 151 4.10 0.76 6.06
N ARG A 152 4.18 2.10 5.97
CA ARG A 152 5.46 2.82 5.90
C ARG A 152 6.24 2.78 7.22
N ILE A 153 5.57 2.85 8.37
CA ILE A 153 6.20 2.62 9.67
C ILE A 153 6.72 1.18 9.78
N GLY A 154 5.99 0.21 9.21
CA GLY A 154 6.46 -1.16 9.05
C GLY A 154 7.77 -1.22 8.28
N ASN A 155 7.84 -0.59 7.09
CA ASN A 155 9.08 -0.56 6.30
C ASN A 155 10.24 0.08 7.09
N PHE A 156 9.96 1.10 7.89
CA PHE A 156 10.94 1.72 8.79
C PHE A 156 11.46 0.73 9.84
N PHE A 157 10.57 0.02 10.55
CA PHE A 157 10.98 -1.02 11.52
C PHE A 157 11.69 -2.22 10.88
N ASN A 158 11.33 -2.56 9.64
CA ASN A 158 11.99 -3.61 8.85
C ASN A 158 13.30 -3.14 8.20
N GLN A 159 13.67 -1.87 8.38
CA GLN A 159 14.91 -1.26 7.87
C GLN A 159 15.06 -1.32 6.33
N GLU A 160 13.95 -1.26 5.59
CA GLU A 160 13.92 -1.38 4.13
C GLU A 160 13.44 -0.09 3.45
N LEU A 161 13.67 0.03 2.13
CA LEU A 161 13.28 1.20 1.32
C LEU A 161 13.88 2.54 1.83
N ILE A 162 15.15 2.48 2.23
CA ILE A 162 15.88 3.59 2.86
C ILE A 162 16.03 4.81 1.94
N GLY A 163 16.29 5.97 2.56
CA GLY A 163 16.51 7.22 1.83
C GLY A 163 17.91 7.37 1.25
N ARG A 164 18.06 8.44 0.46
CA ARG A 164 19.36 8.90 -0.06
C ARG A 164 20.25 9.40 1.08
N ALA A 165 21.55 9.42 0.84
CA ALA A 165 22.52 10.03 1.74
C ALA A 165 22.17 11.51 2.00
N THR A 166 22.39 11.98 3.22
CA THR A 166 21.98 13.32 3.64
C THR A 166 22.82 13.84 4.80
N ASP A 167 22.81 15.16 4.97
CA ASP A 167 23.47 15.86 6.07
C ASP A 167 22.45 16.51 7.04
N VAL A 168 21.15 16.25 6.86
CA VAL A 168 20.12 16.84 7.73
C VAL A 168 20.17 16.26 9.15
N PRO A 169 19.90 17.06 10.20
CA PRO A 169 20.13 16.64 11.58
C PRO A 169 19.18 15.54 12.08
N TRP A 170 18.08 15.29 11.37
CA TRP A 170 17.14 14.20 11.65
C TRP A 170 17.34 12.96 10.77
N GLY A 171 18.46 12.87 10.03
CA GLY A 171 18.83 11.65 9.32
C GLY A 171 19.02 10.45 10.26
N ILE A 172 19.07 9.25 9.71
CA ILE A 172 19.38 8.00 10.43
C ILE A 172 20.53 7.27 9.74
N TYR A 173 21.41 6.64 10.52
CA TYR A 173 22.50 5.84 10.01
C TYR A 173 22.00 4.49 9.52
N VAL A 174 22.37 4.16 8.27
CA VAL A 174 22.26 2.82 7.71
C VAL A 174 23.67 2.39 7.33
N GLY A 175 24.25 1.48 8.12
CA GLY A 175 25.70 1.28 8.13
C GLY A 175 26.41 2.58 8.54
N ASN A 176 27.41 2.98 7.76
CA ASN A 176 28.22 4.19 8.06
C ASN A 176 27.71 5.45 7.35
N THR A 177 26.53 5.42 6.73
CA THR A 177 26.00 6.55 5.95
C THR A 177 24.74 7.11 6.60
N LEU A 178 24.75 8.42 6.86
CA LEU A 178 23.56 9.15 7.31
C LEU A 178 22.59 9.30 6.13
N ARG A 179 21.34 8.89 6.32
CA ARG A 179 20.31 8.84 5.27
C ARG A 179 19.02 9.47 5.73
N HIS A 180 18.22 9.95 4.76
CA HIS A 180 16.86 10.35 5.06
C HIS A 180 16.03 9.14 5.54
N PRO A 181 15.26 9.25 6.64
CA PRO A 181 14.21 8.28 6.96
C PRO A 181 13.01 8.43 6.01
N SER A 182 13.21 8.15 4.72
CA SER A 182 12.23 8.40 3.65
C SER A 182 10.89 7.70 3.91
N GLN A 183 10.90 6.53 4.56
CA GLN A 183 9.70 5.81 4.95
C GLN A 183 8.77 6.69 5.81
N LEU A 184 9.33 7.48 6.73
CA LEU A 184 8.53 8.38 7.56
C LEU A 184 8.02 9.60 6.78
N TYR A 185 8.79 10.07 5.80
CA TYR A 185 8.30 11.10 4.89
C TYR A 185 7.14 10.58 4.04
N GLU A 186 7.24 9.36 3.52
CA GLU A 186 6.17 8.67 2.80
C GLU A 186 4.95 8.46 3.71
N ALA A 187 5.14 8.05 4.98
CA ALA A 187 4.04 7.90 5.93
C ALA A 187 3.24 9.20 6.12
N VAL A 188 3.94 10.34 6.19
CA VAL A 188 3.32 11.67 6.31
C VAL A 188 2.70 12.11 4.99
N LEU A 189 3.43 12.04 3.88
CA LEU A 189 3.01 12.58 2.58
C LEU A 189 1.93 11.72 1.91
N GLU A 190 2.13 10.41 1.85
CA GLU A 190 1.26 9.46 1.15
C GLU A 190 0.14 8.90 2.06
N GLY A 191 0.34 8.96 3.39
CA GLY A 191 -0.67 8.57 4.38
C GLY A 191 -1.42 9.76 4.97
N ILE A 192 -0.81 10.40 5.97
CA ILE A 192 -1.47 11.42 6.82
C ILE A 192 -2.03 12.59 6.00
N LEU A 193 -1.20 13.18 5.13
CA LEU A 193 -1.59 14.35 4.34
C LEU A 193 -2.76 14.03 3.40
N ILE A 194 -2.68 12.90 2.69
CA ILE A 194 -3.76 12.47 1.79
C ILE A 194 -5.03 12.18 2.57
N PHE A 195 -4.92 11.48 3.70
CA PHE A 195 -6.05 11.20 4.58
C PHE A 195 -6.75 12.50 5.00
N VAL A 196 -6.00 13.49 5.49
CA VAL A 196 -6.56 14.79 5.89
C VAL A 196 -7.26 15.50 4.73
N ILE A 197 -6.65 15.52 3.54
CA ILE A 197 -7.24 16.15 2.34
C ILE A 197 -8.53 15.44 1.94
N LEU A 198 -8.53 14.11 1.85
CA LEU A 198 -9.71 13.33 1.48
C LEU A 198 -10.83 13.49 2.50
N VAL A 199 -10.50 13.45 3.79
CA VAL A 199 -11.45 13.67 4.87
C VAL A 199 -12.06 15.07 4.75
N ALA A 200 -11.27 16.11 4.50
CA ALA A 200 -11.79 17.47 4.33
C ALA A 200 -12.76 17.58 3.12
N ILE A 201 -12.46 16.92 2.01
CA ILE A 201 -13.22 17.03 0.76
C ILE A 201 -14.43 16.08 0.71
N ARG A 202 -14.46 14.99 1.50
CA ARG A 202 -15.45 13.90 1.37
C ARG A 202 -16.93 14.34 1.33
N LYS A 203 -17.29 15.42 2.03
CA LYS A 203 -18.66 15.96 2.09
C LYS A 203 -19.00 16.88 0.92
N HIS A 204 -18.00 17.33 0.18
CA HIS A 204 -18.12 18.25 -0.96
C HIS A 204 -17.90 17.54 -2.30
N LYS A 205 -18.03 16.21 -2.32
CA LYS A 205 -17.94 15.45 -3.56
C LYS A 205 -19.16 15.71 -4.45
N THR A 206 -18.88 15.91 -5.72
CA THR A 206 -19.82 16.20 -6.81
C THR A 206 -20.22 14.98 -7.62
N PHE A 207 -19.48 13.87 -7.53
CA PHE A 207 -19.79 12.62 -8.22
C PHE A 207 -19.21 11.40 -7.50
N VAL A 208 -19.73 10.21 -7.83
CA VAL A 208 -19.24 8.92 -7.29
C VAL A 208 -17.91 8.54 -7.94
N GLY A 209 -16.90 8.21 -7.13
CA GLY A 209 -15.54 7.93 -7.59
C GLY A 209 -14.59 9.12 -7.50
N GLN A 210 -15.08 10.29 -7.06
CA GLN A 210 -14.27 11.50 -6.95
C GLN A 210 -13.13 11.34 -5.94
N LEU A 211 -13.38 10.71 -4.79
CA LEU A 211 -12.35 10.53 -3.76
C LEU A 211 -11.31 9.51 -4.22
N ALA A 212 -11.74 8.45 -4.90
CA ALA A 212 -10.83 7.46 -5.47
C ALA A 212 -9.86 8.07 -6.50
N LEU A 213 -10.39 8.91 -7.40
CA LEU A 213 -9.57 9.60 -8.39
C LEU A 213 -8.67 10.67 -7.75
N LEU A 214 -9.16 11.41 -6.76
CA LEU A 214 -8.34 12.34 -5.99
C LEU A 214 -7.22 11.63 -5.24
N TYR A 215 -7.49 10.48 -4.62
CA TYR A 215 -6.46 9.66 -3.98
C TYR A 215 -5.35 9.31 -4.97
N GLY A 216 -5.70 8.82 -6.18
CA GLY A 216 -4.71 8.50 -7.20
C GLY A 216 -3.84 9.70 -7.60
N ILE A 217 -4.45 10.87 -7.79
CA ILE A 217 -3.74 12.11 -8.11
C ILE A 217 -2.82 12.54 -6.96
N LEU A 218 -3.36 12.62 -5.75
CA LEU A 218 -2.64 13.07 -4.55
C LEU A 218 -1.50 12.12 -4.22
N TYR A 219 -1.74 10.80 -4.29
CA TYR A 219 -0.75 9.77 -4.06
C TYR A 219 0.38 9.89 -5.07
N SER A 220 0.08 10.00 -6.37
CA SER A 220 1.12 10.15 -7.39
C SER A 220 1.98 11.40 -7.15
N ILE A 221 1.39 12.53 -6.78
CA ILE A 221 2.15 13.76 -6.48
C ILE A 221 3.01 13.57 -5.23
N ALA A 222 2.41 13.07 -4.14
CA ALA A 222 3.13 12.77 -2.90
C ALA A 222 4.30 11.81 -3.14
N ARG A 223 4.07 10.79 -3.97
CA ARG A 223 5.07 9.79 -4.34
C ARG A 223 6.24 10.41 -5.10
N ILE A 224 5.97 11.26 -6.09
CA ILE A 224 7.02 11.98 -6.83
C ILE A 224 7.87 12.83 -5.88
N ILE A 225 7.25 13.51 -4.92
CA ILE A 225 7.95 14.32 -3.92
C ILE A 225 8.80 13.43 -3.00
N ALA A 226 8.22 12.35 -2.46
CA ALA A 226 8.92 11.43 -1.55
C ALA A 226 10.13 10.76 -2.23
N GLU A 227 10.01 10.45 -3.52
CA GLU A 227 11.04 9.79 -4.32
C GLU A 227 12.31 10.64 -4.50
N ILE A 228 12.24 11.96 -4.30
CA ILE A 228 13.41 12.85 -4.24
C ILE A 228 14.32 12.48 -3.07
N PHE A 229 13.74 12.03 -1.95
CA PHE A 229 14.46 11.64 -0.74
C PHE A 229 14.76 10.15 -0.68
N ARG A 230 14.09 9.32 -1.49
CA ARG A 230 14.23 7.87 -1.49
C ARG A 230 15.42 7.41 -2.33
N GLN A 231 16.17 6.43 -1.83
CA GLN A 231 17.19 5.76 -2.65
C GLN A 231 16.48 4.83 -3.65
N PRO A 232 16.76 4.93 -4.96
CA PRO A 232 16.18 4.00 -5.93
C PRO A 232 16.63 2.56 -5.65
N ASP A 233 15.77 1.60 -5.97
CA ASP A 233 16.06 0.18 -5.77
C ASP A 233 17.30 -0.22 -6.57
N ILE A 234 18.18 -1.01 -5.95
CA ILE A 234 19.50 -1.36 -6.48
C ILE A 234 19.42 -1.94 -7.91
N GLN A 235 18.36 -2.72 -8.17
CA GLN A 235 18.14 -3.41 -9.45
C GLN A 235 17.79 -2.45 -10.60
N LEU A 236 17.15 -1.31 -10.30
CA LEU A 236 16.66 -0.37 -11.29
C LEU A 236 17.56 0.86 -11.39
N GLY A 237 18.09 1.32 -10.24
CA GLY A 237 18.86 2.55 -10.16
C GLY A 237 18.09 3.77 -10.65
N PHE A 238 18.84 4.77 -11.13
CA PHE A 238 18.26 5.93 -11.81
C PHE A 238 18.07 5.62 -13.29
N ILE A 239 16.87 5.87 -13.81
CA ILE A 239 16.53 5.68 -15.23
C ILE A 239 17.23 6.74 -16.08
N TYR A 240 17.23 7.99 -15.59
CA TYR A 240 17.78 9.11 -16.33
C TYR A 240 18.44 10.14 -15.41
N SER A 241 19.70 10.47 -15.74
CA SER A 241 20.49 11.57 -15.20
C SER A 241 20.42 11.74 -13.66
N ASN A 242 20.59 10.65 -12.90
CA ASN A 242 20.66 10.66 -11.43
C ASN A 242 19.46 11.34 -10.69
N TRP A 243 18.34 11.56 -11.36
CA TRP A 243 17.15 12.18 -10.75
C TRP A 243 15.89 11.36 -11.00
N LEU A 244 15.71 10.80 -12.20
CA LEU A 244 14.50 10.08 -12.57
C LEU A 244 14.55 8.63 -12.06
N THR A 245 13.53 8.23 -11.30
CA THR A 245 13.36 6.85 -10.84
C THR A 245 12.11 6.19 -11.45
N MET A 246 12.00 4.87 -11.33
CA MET A 246 10.79 4.13 -11.76
C MET A 246 9.54 4.59 -11.01
N GLY A 247 9.68 4.91 -9.71
CA GLY A 247 8.59 5.46 -8.91
C GLY A 247 8.05 6.78 -9.49
N MET A 248 8.93 7.70 -9.91
CA MET A 248 8.51 8.97 -10.52
C MET A 248 7.79 8.76 -11.85
N LEU A 249 8.32 7.87 -12.70
CA LEU A 249 7.77 7.60 -14.02
C LEU A 249 6.36 6.98 -13.93
N GLN A 250 6.22 5.94 -13.10
CA GLN A 250 4.93 5.27 -12.87
C GLN A 250 3.93 6.22 -12.25
N SER A 251 4.34 7.00 -11.24
CA SER A 251 3.47 7.96 -10.56
C SER A 251 2.97 9.04 -11.52
N SER A 252 3.83 9.55 -12.40
CA SER A 252 3.47 10.54 -13.40
C SER A 252 2.42 10.01 -14.39
N PHE A 253 2.60 8.78 -14.87
CA PHE A 253 1.60 8.12 -15.73
C PHE A 253 0.26 7.96 -15.02
N PHE A 254 0.26 7.46 -13.77
CA PHE A 254 -0.96 7.30 -12.98
C PHE A 254 -1.64 8.64 -12.67
N ALA A 255 -0.87 9.70 -12.39
CA ALA A 255 -1.42 11.04 -12.16
C ALA A 255 -2.21 11.52 -13.38
N ILE A 256 -1.61 11.42 -14.57
CA ILE A 256 -2.24 11.83 -15.83
C ILE A 256 -3.52 11.02 -16.07
N LEU A 257 -3.45 9.69 -15.89
CA LEU A 257 -4.62 8.82 -16.03
C LEU A 257 -5.76 9.23 -15.10
N CYS A 258 -5.48 9.44 -13.81
CA CYS A 258 -6.50 9.85 -12.84
C CYS A 258 -7.05 11.26 -13.10
N ILE A 259 -6.22 12.21 -13.55
CA ILE A 259 -6.66 13.57 -13.95
C ILE A 259 -7.62 13.49 -15.14
N VAL A 260 -7.26 12.73 -16.18
CA VAL A 260 -8.10 12.56 -17.37
C VAL A 260 -9.44 11.93 -16.97
N LEU A 261 -9.42 10.85 -16.20
CA LEU A 261 -10.64 10.18 -15.71
C LEU A 261 -11.48 11.12 -14.83
N TYR A 262 -10.85 11.94 -13.99
CA TYR A 262 -11.54 12.92 -13.14
C TYR A 262 -12.28 13.95 -13.99
N ILE A 263 -11.63 14.54 -15.00
CA ILE A 263 -12.23 15.55 -15.87
C ILE A 263 -13.40 14.93 -16.66
N ILE A 264 -13.22 13.74 -17.23
CA ILE A 264 -14.27 13.05 -18.00
C ILE A 264 -15.47 12.74 -17.11
N THR A 265 -15.24 12.17 -15.93
CA THR A 265 -16.31 11.74 -15.02
C THR A 265 -17.07 12.92 -14.45
N LYS A 266 -16.36 13.99 -14.06
CA LYS A 266 -16.97 15.24 -13.60
C LYS A 266 -17.87 15.89 -14.66
N ARG A 267 -17.43 15.92 -15.93
CA ARG A 267 -18.24 16.44 -17.04
C ARG A 267 -19.51 15.62 -17.26
N LYS A 268 -19.40 14.29 -17.24
CA LYS A 268 -20.58 13.41 -17.38
C LYS A 268 -21.59 13.63 -16.26
N ALA A 269 -21.12 13.75 -15.01
CA ALA A 269 -21.97 14.00 -13.85
C ALA A 269 -22.63 15.39 -13.86
N ALA A 270 -22.05 16.38 -14.53
CA ALA A 270 -22.64 17.71 -14.65
C ALA A 270 -23.76 17.78 -15.71
N ILE A 271 -23.87 16.78 -16.59
CA ILE A 271 -24.85 16.72 -17.68
C ILE A 271 -26.02 15.78 -17.34
N SER A 272 -25.82 14.85 -16.40
CA SER A 272 -26.84 13.93 -15.87
C SER A 272 -27.65 14.55 -14.74
#